data_AF-A0A3P8ER10-F1
#
_entry.id   AF-A0A3P8ER10-F1
#
_cell.length_a   1.000
_cell.length_b   1.000
_cell.length_c   1.000
_cell.angle_alpha   90.00
_cell.angle_beta   90.00
_cell.angle_gamma   90.00
#
_symmetry.space_group_name_H-M   'P 1'
#
loop_
_entity.id
_entity.type
_entity.pdbx_description
1 polymer ?
#
loop_
_entity_poly.entity_id
_entity_poly.type
_entity_poly.pdbx_seq_one_letter_code
_entity_poly.pdbx_strand_id
1 'polypeptide(L)'
;MDKIQEGRNKKAAINTSRTRAEKAKAQAEYTEVNKQVKRSIRTDKRKYVGDLATTAEKAAKEGNMRQLYDTTKKLSGNHRKPERPVKSKEGKVITNIEEQRDRWVEHFKELLNIIRNSYDGLNCKIVHGGQLTDSFEIKTGVR
;
A
#
# COMPACT_ATOMS: atom_id res chain seq x y z
N MET A 1 -3.89 28.14 -10.88
CA MET A 1 -3.02 27.91 -12.06
C MET A 1 -2.01 29.04 -12.23
N ASP A 2 -2.43 30.28 -12.01
CA ASP A 2 -1.64 31.50 -12.24
C ASP A 2 -0.28 31.52 -11.51
N LYS A 3 -0.24 31.07 -10.24
CA LYS A 3 1.01 31.04 -9.44
C LYS A 3 2.09 30.09 -9.97
N ILE A 4 1.69 28.98 -10.63
CA ILE A 4 2.64 28.04 -11.24
C ILE A 4 3.22 28.66 -12.50
N GLN A 5 2.39 29.33 -13.29
CA GLN A 5 2.83 30.02 -14.50
C GLN A 5 3.75 31.19 -14.16
N GLU A 6 3.43 31.95 -13.11
CA GLU A 6 4.28 33.01 -12.57
C GLU A 6 5.67 32.48 -12.16
N GLY A 7 5.73 31.35 -11.47
CA GLY A 7 6.99 30.70 -11.11
C GLY A 7 7.83 30.30 -12.33
N ARG A 8 7.19 29.82 -13.41
CA ARG A 8 7.87 29.50 -14.68
C ARG A 8 8.43 30.76 -15.34
N ASN A 9 7.68 31.85 -15.35
CA ASN A 9 8.12 33.13 -15.93
C ASN A 9 9.32 33.71 -15.16
N LYS A 10 9.30 33.67 -13.82
CA LYS A 10 10.46 34.09 -13.00
C LYS A 10 11.69 33.20 -13.20
N LYS A 11 11.49 31.89 -13.45
CA LYS A 11 12.59 30.98 -13.82
C LYS A 11 13.21 31.34 -15.17
N ALA A 12 12.38 31.73 -16.16
CA ALA A 12 12.86 32.19 -17.45
C ALA A 12 13.68 33.48 -17.33
N ALA A 13 13.26 34.43 -16.49
CA ALA A 13 13.99 35.68 -16.25
C ALA A 13 15.41 35.45 -15.66
N ILE A 14 15.59 34.43 -14.82
CA ILE A 14 16.93 34.04 -14.33
C ILE A 14 17.82 33.55 -15.47
N ASN A 15 17.25 32.78 -16.41
CA ASN A 15 17.99 32.19 -17.52
C ASN A 15 18.40 33.23 -18.58
N THR A 16 17.62 34.31 -18.73
CA THR A 16 17.89 35.40 -19.69
C THR A 16 18.73 36.54 -19.10
N SER A 17 18.97 36.55 -17.78
CA SER A 17 19.78 37.59 -17.11
C SER A 17 21.23 37.56 -17.58
N ARG A 18 21.76 38.74 -17.97
CA ARG A 18 23.11 38.87 -18.54
C ARG A 18 24.17 39.22 -17.49
N THR A 19 23.82 40.02 -16.49
CA THR A 19 24.77 40.44 -15.45
C THR A 19 24.57 39.67 -14.14
N ARG A 20 25.62 39.60 -13.31
CA ARG A 20 25.58 38.90 -12.01
C ARG A 20 24.58 39.54 -11.04
N ALA A 21 24.43 40.87 -11.09
CA ALA A 21 23.50 41.62 -10.24
C ALA A 21 22.03 41.35 -10.62
N GLU A 22 21.70 41.38 -11.92
CA GLU A 22 20.36 41.03 -12.41
C GLU A 22 19.98 39.59 -12.06
N LYS A 23 20.92 38.66 -12.22
CA LYS A 23 20.70 37.25 -11.87
C LYS A 23 20.44 37.07 -10.37
N ALA A 24 21.15 37.80 -9.51
CA ALA A 24 20.92 37.77 -8.07
C ALA A 24 19.51 38.28 -7.71
N LYS A 25 19.07 39.38 -8.34
CA LYS A 25 17.72 39.93 -8.15
C LYS A 25 16.63 38.97 -8.63
N ALA A 26 16.75 38.44 -9.85
CA ALA A 26 15.80 37.47 -10.40
C ALA A 26 15.73 36.18 -9.57
N GLN A 27 16.87 35.73 -9.03
CA GLN A 27 16.93 34.56 -8.16
C GLN A 27 16.21 34.80 -6.82
N ALA A 28 16.34 35.99 -6.23
CA ALA A 28 15.61 36.37 -5.03
C ALA A 28 14.08 36.34 -5.27
N GLU A 29 13.63 36.94 -6.36
CA GLU A 29 12.20 36.96 -6.74
C GLU A 29 11.64 35.55 -7.00
N TYR A 30 12.38 34.71 -7.74
CA TYR A 30 11.98 33.31 -7.97
C TYR A 30 11.88 32.52 -6.66
N THR A 31 12.76 32.78 -5.70
CA THR A 31 12.78 32.06 -4.42
C THR A 31 11.51 32.33 -3.62
N GLU A 32 11.03 33.58 -3.59
CA GLU A 32 9.77 33.93 -2.93
C GLU A 32 8.55 33.32 -3.62
N VAL A 33 8.46 33.42 -4.95
CA VAL A 33 7.35 32.81 -5.71
C VAL A 33 7.33 31.29 -5.53
N ASN A 34 8.50 30.64 -5.55
CA ASN A 34 8.61 29.19 -5.33
C ASN A 34 8.18 28.78 -3.90
N LYS A 35 8.48 29.59 -2.87
CA LYS A 35 7.96 29.36 -1.52
C LYS A 35 6.43 29.41 -1.51
N GLN A 36 5.83 30.40 -2.19
CA GLN A 36 4.38 30.54 -2.27
C GLN A 36 3.72 29.37 -3.01
N VAL A 37 4.28 28.94 -4.15
CA VAL A 37 3.81 27.76 -4.90
C VAL A 37 3.87 26.50 -4.04
N LYS A 38 4.97 26.28 -3.30
CA LYS A 38 5.06 25.14 -2.39
C LYS A 38 4.02 25.20 -1.27
N ARG A 39 3.73 26.39 -0.72
CA ARG A 39 2.68 26.58 0.28
C ARG A 39 1.30 26.27 -0.29
N SER A 40 0.97 26.76 -1.49
CA SER A 40 -0.33 26.49 -2.11
C SER A 40 -0.52 25.01 -2.42
N ILE A 41 0.50 24.34 -2.97
CA ILE A 41 0.45 22.88 -3.23
C ILE A 41 0.18 22.10 -1.94
N ARG A 42 0.81 22.48 -0.84
CA ARG A 42 0.58 21.83 0.47
C ARG A 42 -0.84 22.08 0.95
N THR A 43 -1.36 23.29 0.81
CA THR A 43 -2.75 23.63 1.17
C THR A 43 -3.75 22.86 0.32
N ASP A 44 -3.57 22.82 -0.99
CA ASP A 44 -4.44 22.10 -1.92
C ASP A 44 -4.44 20.59 -1.60
N LYS A 45 -3.27 20.02 -1.32
CA LYS A 45 -3.16 18.62 -0.88
C LYS A 45 -3.92 18.37 0.42
N ARG A 46 -3.78 19.26 1.42
CA ARG A 46 -4.52 19.12 2.70
C ARG A 46 -6.03 19.22 2.47
N LYS A 47 -6.47 20.15 1.62
CA LYS A 47 -7.88 20.32 1.27
C LYS A 47 -8.42 19.05 0.63
N TYR A 48 -7.75 18.54 -0.39
CA TYR A 48 -8.13 17.30 -1.07
C TYR A 48 -8.23 16.10 -0.11
N VAL A 49 -7.25 15.93 0.79
CA VAL A 49 -7.28 14.87 1.81
C VAL A 49 -8.43 15.08 2.79
N GLY A 50 -8.70 16.32 3.21
CA GLY A 50 -9.83 16.67 4.08
C GLY A 50 -11.18 16.37 3.43
N ASP A 51 -11.35 16.69 2.14
CA ASP A 51 -12.58 16.42 1.38
C ASP A 51 -12.83 14.91 1.26
N LEU A 52 -11.78 14.11 1.07
CA LEU A 52 -11.87 12.65 1.09
C LEU A 52 -12.28 12.10 2.47
N ALA A 53 -11.70 12.64 3.55
CA ALA A 53 -11.99 12.21 4.91
C ALA A 53 -13.45 12.53 5.29
N THR A 54 -13.93 13.73 4.96
CA THR A 54 -15.34 14.11 5.18
C THR A 54 -16.30 13.25 4.36
N THR A 55 -15.94 12.88 3.12
CA THR A 55 -16.72 11.95 2.30
C THR A 55 -16.79 10.56 2.93
N ALA A 56 -15.67 10.06 3.46
CA ALA A 56 -15.63 8.78 4.16
C ALA A 56 -16.52 8.80 5.42
N GLU A 57 -16.44 9.86 6.23
CA GLU A 57 -17.27 10.02 7.43
C GLU A 57 -18.77 10.03 7.08
N LYS A 58 -19.16 10.75 6.03
CA LYS A 58 -20.54 10.77 5.55
C LYS A 58 -21.01 9.39 5.10
N ALA A 59 -20.21 8.68 4.30
CA ALA A 59 -20.54 7.32 3.85
C ALA A 59 -20.72 6.34 5.03
N ALA A 60 -19.91 6.48 6.09
CA ALA A 60 -20.08 5.68 7.30
C ALA A 60 -21.42 5.97 8.01
N LYS A 61 -21.81 7.25 8.14
CA LYS A 61 -23.09 7.66 8.74
C LYS A 61 -24.30 7.14 7.95
N GLU A 62 -24.19 7.08 6.63
CA GLU A 62 -25.26 6.60 5.73
C GLU A 62 -25.27 5.07 5.59
N GLY A 63 -24.32 4.35 6.19
CA GLY A 63 -24.20 2.89 6.03
C GLY A 63 -23.70 2.45 4.64
N ASN A 64 -23.19 3.37 3.82
CA ASN A 64 -22.67 3.08 2.48
C ASN A 64 -21.24 2.50 2.55
N MET A 65 -21.17 1.22 2.94
CA MET A 65 -19.90 0.53 3.20
C MET A 65 -18.97 0.47 1.98
N ARG A 66 -19.55 0.39 0.76
CA ARG A 66 -18.77 0.35 -0.49
C ARG A 66 -17.99 1.66 -0.69
N GLN A 67 -18.66 2.80 -0.57
CA GLN A 67 -18.01 4.11 -0.71
C GLN A 67 -17.01 4.37 0.42
N LEU A 68 -17.33 3.95 1.65
CA LEU A 68 -16.40 4.04 2.77
C LEU A 68 -15.10 3.27 2.49
N TYR A 69 -15.19 2.04 1.99
CA TYR A 69 -14.03 1.23 1.66
C TYR A 69 -13.18 1.88 0.54
N ASP A 70 -13.81 2.29 -0.56
CA ASP A 70 -13.11 2.87 -1.71
C ASP A 70 -12.39 4.19 -1.35
N THR A 71 -13.02 5.05 -0.55
CA THR A 71 -12.43 6.32 -0.09
C THR A 71 -11.30 6.08 0.91
N THR A 72 -11.46 5.15 1.86
CA THR A 72 -10.43 4.76 2.81
C THR A 72 -9.22 4.16 2.11
N LYS A 73 -9.44 3.32 1.09
CA LYS A 73 -8.38 2.75 0.24
C LYS A 73 -7.61 3.82 -0.54
N LYS A 74 -8.28 4.88 -1.01
CA LYS A 74 -7.62 6.05 -1.62
C LYS A 74 -6.79 6.83 -0.61
N LEU A 75 -7.29 7.01 0.63
CA LEU A 75 -6.62 7.73 1.71
C LEU A 75 -5.39 7.00 2.25
N SER A 76 -5.45 5.67 2.41
CA SER A 76 -4.33 4.87 2.92
C SER A 76 -3.12 4.88 1.98
N GLY A 77 -3.31 5.31 0.73
CA GLY A 77 -2.29 5.25 -0.32
C GLY A 77 -1.88 3.81 -0.65
N ASN A 78 -1.13 3.66 -1.74
CA ASN A 78 -0.48 2.40 -2.03
C ASN A 78 0.75 2.28 -1.12
N HIS A 79 0.59 1.58 0.01
CA HIS A 79 1.74 1.01 0.71
C HIS A 79 2.37 -0.02 -0.23
N ARG A 80 3.38 0.38 -1.02
CA ARG A 80 4.23 -0.58 -1.73
C ARG A 80 4.99 -1.34 -0.66
N LYS A 81 4.50 -2.53 -0.30
CA LYS A 81 5.36 -3.53 0.30
C LYS A 81 6.51 -3.72 -0.70
N PRO A 82 7.78 -3.59 -0.29
CA PRO A 82 8.86 -4.01 -1.17
C PRO A 82 8.62 -5.47 -1.52
N GLU A 83 8.74 -5.80 -2.80
CA GLU A 83 8.68 -7.19 -3.24
C GLU A 83 9.86 -7.89 -2.55
N ARG A 84 9.53 -8.78 -1.60
CA ARG A 84 10.56 -9.51 -0.87
C ARG A 84 11.05 -10.62 -1.81
N PRO A 85 12.35 -10.67 -2.14
CA PRO A 85 12.87 -11.75 -2.96
C PRO A 85 12.60 -13.09 -2.30
N VAL A 86 12.19 -14.08 -3.10
CA VAL A 86 12.01 -15.46 -2.63
C VAL A 86 13.37 -16.00 -2.21
N LYS A 87 13.44 -16.65 -1.05
CA LYS A 87 14.67 -17.23 -0.51
C LYS A 87 14.61 -18.75 -0.48
N SER A 88 15.75 -19.39 -0.71
CA SER A 88 15.96 -20.82 -0.47
C SER A 88 15.85 -21.14 1.03
N LYS A 89 15.83 -22.43 1.39
CA LYS A 89 15.79 -22.86 2.80
C LYS A 89 17.04 -22.42 3.57
N GLU A 90 18.17 -22.31 2.87
CA GLU A 90 19.44 -21.82 3.38
C GLU A 90 19.51 -20.27 3.43
N GLY A 91 18.42 -19.59 3.09
CA GLY A 91 18.29 -18.13 3.18
C GLY A 91 18.90 -17.35 2.01
N LYS A 92 19.36 -18.01 0.95
CA LYS A 92 19.89 -17.36 -0.26
C LYS A 92 18.76 -16.85 -1.15
N VAL A 93 18.96 -15.70 -1.80
CA VAL A 93 17.97 -15.10 -2.70
C VAL A 93 17.92 -15.87 -4.03
N ILE A 94 16.74 -16.28 -4.45
CA ILE A 94 16.48 -16.98 -5.71
C ILE A 94 16.09 -15.97 -6.78
N THR A 95 16.87 -15.90 -7.85
CA THR A 95 16.66 -14.98 -8.99
C THR A 95 15.98 -15.64 -10.19
N ASN A 96 16.06 -16.97 -10.33
CA ASN A 96 15.46 -17.73 -11.43
C ASN A 96 13.97 -18.07 -11.16
N ILE A 97 13.11 -17.91 -12.17
CA ILE A 97 11.66 -18.18 -12.10
C ILE A 97 11.38 -19.67 -11.86
N GLU A 98 12.14 -20.58 -12.47
CA GLU A 98 11.96 -22.03 -12.29
C GLU A 98 12.26 -22.44 -10.86
N GLU A 99 13.40 -22.01 -10.33
CA GLU A 99 13.79 -22.25 -8.93
C GLU A 99 12.81 -21.63 -7.93
N GLN A 100 12.21 -20.47 -8.26
CA GLN A 100 11.16 -19.89 -7.43
C GLN A 100 9.91 -20.79 -7.40
N ARG A 101 9.50 -21.36 -8.54
CA ARG A 101 8.38 -22.31 -8.60
C ARG A 101 8.68 -23.56 -7.79
N ASP A 102 9.88 -24.11 -7.91
CA ASP A 102 10.29 -25.28 -7.14
C ASP A 102 10.28 -24.96 -5.64
N ARG A 103 10.80 -23.79 -5.25
CA ARG A 103 10.75 -23.33 -3.86
C ARG A 103 9.33 -23.18 -3.31
N TRP A 104 8.39 -22.73 -4.14
CA TRP A 104 6.96 -22.67 -3.79
C TRP A 104 6.37 -24.07 -3.62
N VAL A 105 6.64 -24.97 -4.55
CA VAL A 105 6.18 -26.37 -4.49
C VAL A 105 6.69 -27.05 -3.23
N GLU A 106 7.96 -26.87 -2.87
CA GLU A 106 8.52 -27.39 -1.63
C GLU A 106 7.85 -26.80 -0.39
N HIS A 107 7.70 -25.47 -0.32
CA HIS A 107 7.09 -24.82 0.83
C HIS A 107 5.67 -25.31 1.09
N PHE A 108 4.87 -25.40 0.03
CA PHE A 108 3.49 -25.87 0.14
C PHE A 108 3.43 -27.35 0.49
N LYS A 109 4.28 -28.21 -0.09
CA LYS A 109 4.35 -29.63 0.30
C LYS A 109 4.65 -29.79 1.79
N GLU A 110 5.61 -29.04 2.34
CA GLU A 110 5.93 -29.07 3.77
C GLU A 110 4.77 -28.62 4.64
N LEU A 111 4.15 -27.48 4.30
CA LEU A 111 3.00 -26.94 5.01
C LEU A 111 1.83 -27.94 5.04
N LEU A 112 1.50 -28.54 3.89
CA LEU A 112 0.42 -29.50 3.77
C LEU A 112 0.74 -30.80 4.53
N ASN A 113 2.01 -31.21 4.56
CA ASN A 113 2.43 -32.37 5.36
C ASN A 113 2.31 -32.10 6.87
N ILE A 114 2.66 -30.89 7.33
CA ILE A 114 2.45 -30.47 8.73
C ILE A 114 0.96 -30.54 9.08
N ILE A 115 0.10 -29.96 8.24
CA ILE A 115 -1.35 -29.97 8.46
C ILE A 115 -1.87 -31.41 8.50
N ARG A 116 -1.50 -32.24 7.52
CA ARG A 116 -1.91 -33.65 7.49
C ARG A 116 -1.49 -34.39 8.75
N ASN A 117 -0.22 -34.29 9.15
CA ASN A 117 0.30 -34.96 10.34
C ASN A 117 -0.31 -34.43 11.65
N SER A 118 -0.76 -33.18 11.68
CA SER A 118 -1.36 -32.60 12.89
C SER A 118 -2.74 -33.17 13.23
N TYR A 119 -3.47 -33.66 12.22
CA TYR A 119 -4.81 -34.26 12.40
C TYR A 119 -4.82 -35.78 12.21
N ASP A 120 -3.69 -36.37 11.82
CA ASP A 120 -3.56 -37.81 11.64
C ASP A 120 -3.78 -38.53 12.98
N GLY A 121 -4.73 -39.48 13.00
CA GLY A 121 -5.12 -40.20 14.21
C GLY A 121 -5.91 -39.38 15.25
N LEU A 122 -6.27 -38.12 14.97
CA LEU A 122 -7.16 -37.35 15.85
C LEU A 122 -8.62 -37.78 15.65
N ASN A 123 -9.33 -37.96 16.77
CA ASN A 123 -10.76 -38.27 16.80
C ASN A 123 -11.54 -37.07 17.33
N CYS A 124 -12.61 -36.69 16.63
CA CYS A 124 -13.50 -35.59 17.03
C CYS A 124 -14.85 -36.14 17.51
N LYS A 125 -15.42 -35.49 18.53
CA LYS A 125 -16.82 -35.67 18.96
C LYS A 125 -17.53 -34.33 18.86
N ILE A 126 -18.71 -34.30 18.27
CA ILE A 126 -19.50 -33.07 18.11
C ILE A 126 -20.58 -33.07 19.18
N VAL A 127 -20.85 -31.91 19.79
CA VAL A 127 -22.01 -31.71 20.67
C VAL A 127 -23.15 -31.18 19.82
N HIS A 128 -24.25 -31.93 19.73
CA HIS A 128 -25.46 -31.52 19.04
C HIS A 128 -26.65 -31.64 19.99
N GLY A 129 -27.33 -30.53 20.29
CA GLY A 129 -28.49 -30.52 21.18
C GLY A 129 -28.20 -30.96 22.63
N GLY A 130 -26.95 -30.80 23.11
CA GLY A 130 -26.54 -31.20 24.45
C GLY A 130 -26.11 -32.66 24.61
N GLN A 131 -26.19 -33.47 23.55
CA GLN A 131 -25.64 -34.83 23.51
C GLN A 131 -24.37 -34.88 22.66
N LEU A 132 -23.39 -35.69 23.10
CA LEU A 132 -22.16 -35.97 22.35
C LEU A 132 -22.43 -37.05 21.31
N THR A 133 -21.96 -36.82 20.08
CA THR A 133 -21.96 -37.85 19.03
C THR A 133 -20.84 -38.86 19.23
N ASP A 134 -20.94 -40.00 18.55
CA ASP A 134 -19.85 -40.95 18.42
C ASP A 134 -18.59 -40.27 17.85
N SER A 135 -17.42 -40.74 18.30
CA SER A 135 -16.14 -40.24 17.80
C SER A 135 -15.89 -40.75 16.40
N PHE A 136 -15.45 -39.86 15.52
CA PHE A 136 -14.97 -40.22 14.19
C PHE A 136 -13.58 -39.65 13.95
N GLU A 137 -12.83 -40.34 13.10
CA GLU A 137 -11.46 -39.96 12.72
C GLU A 137 -11.48 -38.73 11.81
N ILE A 138 -10.65 -37.74 12.13
CA ILE A 138 -10.53 -36.51 11.35
C ILE A 138 -9.72 -36.82 10.08
N LYS A 139 -10.39 -36.84 8.92
CA LYS A 139 -9.73 -36.92 7.62
C LYS A 139 -9.44 -35.52 7.09
N THR A 140 -8.18 -35.22 6.78
CA THR A 140 -7.82 -33.96 6.13
C THR A 140 -8.21 -34.02 4.65
N GLY A 141 -9.01 -33.06 4.17
CA GLY A 141 -9.40 -32.93 2.76
C GLY A 141 -8.31 -32.32 1.86
N VAL A 142 -7.06 -32.33 2.31
CA VAL A 142 -5.91 -31.76 1.61
C VAL A 142 -5.49 -32.76 0.53
N ARG A 143 -5.76 -32.44 -0.74
CA ARG A 143 -5.40 -33.25 -1.91
C ARG A 143 -4.04 -32.85 -2.49
#